data_AF-A0A832UME1-F1
#
_entry.id   AF-A0A832UME1-F1
#
_cell.length_a   1.000
_cell.length_b   1.000
_cell.length_c   1.000
_cell.angle_alpha   90.00
_cell.angle_beta   90.00
_cell.angle_gamma   90.00
#
_symmetry.space_group_name_H-M   'P 1'
#
loop_
_entity.id
_entity.type
_entity.pdbx_description
1 polymer ?
#
loop_
_entity_poly.entity_id
_entity_poly.type
_entity_poly.pdbx_seq_one_letter_code
_entity_poly.pdbx_strand_id
1 'polypeptide(L)' 'MHEVKVFDATGNLKKVISIKALNKRTDKQINSPSFYNKKGRKVKPLVQESPK' A
#
# COMPACT_ATOMS: atom_id res chain seq x y z
N MET A 1 -7.41 13.25 15.68
CA MET A 1 -6.69 12.61 14.55
C MET A 1 -7.63 11.58 13.95
N HIS A 2 -7.74 11.50 12.61
CA HIS A 2 -8.62 10.52 11.97
C HIS A 2 -7.80 9.33 11.43
N GLU A 3 -8.17 8.14 11.88
CA GLU A 3 -7.52 6.88 11.55
C GLU A 3 -8.45 6.00 10.71
N VAL A 4 -7.85 5.15 9.88
CA VAL A 4 -8.53 4.24 8.95
C VAL A 4 -8.05 2.82 9.21
N LYS A 5 -8.99 1.92 9.45
CA LYS A 5 -8.74 0.48 9.55
C LYS A 5 -8.63 -0.13 8.16
N VAL A 6 -7.54 -0.86 7.92
CA VAL A 6 -7.31 -1.60 6.68
C VAL A 6 -7.50 -3.08 6.97
N PHE A 7 -8.44 -3.70 6.27
CA PHE A 7 -8.72 -5.12 6.35
C PHE A 7 -8.04 -5.87 5.21
N ASP A 8 -7.73 -7.14 5.43
CA ASP A 8 -7.30 -8.03 4.34
C ASP A 8 -8.50 -8.60 3.57
N ALA A 9 -8.22 -9.46 2.57
CA ALA A 9 -9.27 -10.06 1.76
C ALA A 9 -10.16 -11.06 2.53
N THR A 10 -9.74 -11.47 3.74
CA THR A 10 -10.49 -12.37 4.62
C THR A 10 -11.32 -11.60 5.66
N GLY A 11 -11.27 -10.27 5.64
CA GLY A 11 -12.00 -9.41 6.58
C GLY A 11 -11.27 -9.20 7.93
N ASN A 12 -10.04 -9.70 8.07
CA ASN A 12 -9.27 -9.52 9.30
C ASN A 12 -8.57 -8.15 9.33
N LEU A 13 -8.52 -7.53 10.51
CA LEU A 13 -7.85 -6.25 10.68
C LEU A 13 -6.35 -6.42 10.45
N LYS A 14 -5.86 -5.85 9.35
CA LYS A 14 -4.46 -5.97 8.96
C LYS A 14 -3.60 -4.86 9.57
N LYS A 15 -4.11 -3.63 9.60
CA LYS A 15 -3.43 -2.46 10.20
C LYS A 15 -4.36 -1.26 10.31
N VAL A 16 -3.97 -0.31 11.16
CA VAL A 16 -4.57 1.03 11.25
C VAL A 16 -3.60 2.04 10.64
N ILE A 17 -4.09 2.95 9.81
CA ILE A 17 -3.29 3.99 9.14
C ILE A 17 -3.96 5.36 9.25
N SER A 18 -3.22 6.44 9.04
CA SER A 18 -3.82 7.76 8.88
C SER A 18 -4.48 7.94 7.51
N ILE A 19 -5.43 8.87 7.40
CA ILE A 19 -6.05 9.25 6.10
C ILE A 19 -4.98 9.70 5.09
N LYS A 20 -3.97 10.46 5.54
CA LYS A 20 -2.88 10.91 4.67
C LYS A 20 -2.14 9.73 4.03
N ALA A 21 -1.92 8.65 4.79
CA ALA A 21 -1.28 7.45 4.28
C ALA A 21 -2.19 6.64 3.33
N LEU A 22 -3.52 6.72 3.50
CA LEU A 22 -4.48 6.14 2.56
C LEU A 22 -4.41 6.85 1.21
N ASN A 23 -4.53 8.18 1.19
CA ASN A 23 -4.50 8.96 -0.04
C ASN A 23 -3.21 8.73 -0.84
N LYS A 24 -2.05 8.76 -0.17
CA LYS A 24 -0.76 8.47 -0.79
C LYS A 24 -0.69 7.09 -1.47
N ARG A 25 -1.42 6.09 -0.97
CA ARG A 25 -1.51 4.77 -1.63
C ARG A 25 -2.40 4.82 -2.86
N THR A 26 -3.55 5.49 -2.77
CA THR A 26 -4.45 5.72 -3.90
C THR A 26 -3.71 6.42 -5.04
N ASP A 27 -2.95 7.48 -4.73
CA ASP A 27 -2.15 8.21 -5.72
C ASP A 27 -1.11 7.30 -6.38
N LYS A 28 -0.44 6.43 -5.61
CA LYS A 28 0.51 5.46 -6.16
C LYS A 28 -0.15 4.39 -7.03
N GLN A 29 -1.37 3.98 -6.70
CA GLN A 29 -2.14 3.03 -7.51
C GLN A 29 -2.57 3.65 -8.84
N ILE A 30 -3.00 4.93 -8.82
CA ILE A 30 -3.40 5.66 -10.03
C ILE A 30 -2.19 5.94 -10.92
N ASN A 31 -1.10 6.46 -10.36
CA ASN A 31 0.08 6.85 -11.13
C ASN A 31 0.97 5.67 -11.53
N SER A 32 0.88 4.54 -10.84
CA SER A 32 1.72 3.36 -11.12
C SER A 32 0.95 2.05 -10.90
N PRO A 33 -0.12 1.80 -11.67
CA PRO A 33 -1.01 0.66 -11.49
C PRO A 33 -0.32 -0.69 -11.68
N SER A 34 0.77 -0.74 -12.46
CA SER A 34 1.57 -1.95 -12.71
C SER A 34 2.14 -2.59 -11.43
N PHE A 35 2.41 -1.83 -10.37
CA PHE A 35 2.89 -2.37 -9.10
C PHE A 35 1.79 -3.07 -8.27
N TYR A 36 0.52 -2.82 -8.59
CA TYR A 36 -0.63 -3.27 -7.81
C TYR A 36 -1.50 -4.29 -8.56
N ASN A 37 -1.25 -4.52 -9.85
CA ASN A 37 -1.92 -5.58 -10.61
C ASN A 37 -1.50 -6.97 -10.12
N LYS A 38 -2.43 -7.64 -9.45
CA LYS A 38 -2.32 -8.96 -8.79
C LYS A 38 -2.19 -10.16 -9.74
N LYS A 39 -1.55 -10.02 -10.90
CA LYS A 39 -1.28 -11.15 -11.81
C LYS A 39 0.13 -11.70 -11.52
N GLY A 40 0.26 -12.40 -10.39
CA GLY A 40 1.27 -13.45 -10.19
C GLY A 40 2.72 -13.06 -9.89
N ARG A 41 3.15 -11.80 -9.92
CA ARG A 41 4.53 -11.45 -9.53
C ARG A 41 4.60 -11.03 -8.07
N LYS A 42 5.31 -11.82 -7.26
CA LYS A 42 5.96 -11.32 -6.04
C LYS A 42 6.97 -10.26 -6.49
N VAL A 43 6.52 -9.01 -6.59
CA VAL A 43 7.45 -7.89 -6.69
C VAL A 43 8.17 -7.88 -5.34
N LYS A 44 9.38 -8.46 -5.28
CA LYS A 44 10.26 -8.25 -4.13
C LYS A 44 10.29 -6.73 -3.94
N PRO A 45 10.00 -6.19 -2.75
CA PRO A 45 10.21 -4.77 -2.54
C PRO A 45 11.69 -4.56 -2.85
N LEU A 46 11.97 -3.78 -3.91
CA LEU A 46 13.28 -3.19 -4.05
C LEU A 46 13.44 -2.36 -2.78
N VAL A 47 14.25 -2.86 -1.85
CA VAL A 47 14.76 -2.06 -0.75
C VAL A 47 15.40 -0.87 -1.45
N GLN A 48 14.71 0.26 -1.47
CA GLN A 48 15.32 1.54 -1.80
C GLN A 48 16.29 1.78 -0.64
N GLU A 49 17.51 1.26 -0.80
CA GLU A 49 18.66 1.77 -0.09
C GLU A 49 18.65 3.27 -0.30
N SER A 50 18.48 3.97 0.81
CA SER A 50 18.59 5.42 0.86
C SER A 50 20.09 5.72 0.70
N PRO A 51 20.54 6.48 -0.31
CA PRO A 51 21.93 6.88 -0.35
C PRO A 51 22.14 7.88 0.79
N LYS A 52 23.10 7.55 1.66
CA LYS A 52 23.64 8.45 2.69
C LYS A 52 24.78 9.25 2.09
#